data_AF-F7KGK7-F1
#
_entry.id   AF-F7KGK7-F1
#
_cell.length_a   1.000
_cell.length_b   1.000
_cell.length_c   1.000
_cell.angle_alpha   90.00
_cell.angle_beta   90.00
_cell.angle_gamma   90.00
#
_symmetry.space_group_name_H-M   'P 1'
#
loop_
_entity.id
_entity.type
_entity.pdbx_description
1 polymer ?
#
loop_
_entity_poly.entity_id
_entity_poly.type
_entity_poly.pdbx_seq_one_letter_code
_entity_poly.pdbx_strand_id
1 'polypeptide(L)'
;MKFHFSQGSVNKEDKPLTYQESLMLDIQKTKCELENAYAGFDYVTDPDLIDCYIYEQNAVMKRYKYLLQKAASLKASEQAVSG
;
A
#
# COMPACT_ATOMS: atom_id res chain seq x y z
N MET A 1 -27.22 13.29 3.85
CA MET A 1 -26.00 13.44 3.04
C MET A 1 -25.95 12.29 2.03
N LYS A 2 -25.86 12.59 0.73
CA LYS A 2 -25.69 11.58 -0.33
C LYS A 2 -24.19 11.47 -0.61
N PHE A 3 -23.60 10.36 -0.20
CA PHE A 3 -22.20 10.06 -0.52
C PHE A 3 -22.17 9.46 -1.93
N HIS A 4 -21.69 10.23 -2.89
CA HIS A 4 -21.41 9.74 -4.23
C HIS A 4 -20.01 9.12 -4.21
N PHE A 5 -19.96 7.82 -3.96
CA PHE A 5 -18.74 7.05 -4.14
C PHE A 5 -18.57 6.84 -5.64
N SER A 6 -17.73 7.65 -6.29
CA SER A 6 -17.37 7.40 -7.69
C SER A 6 -16.52 6.13 -7.72
N GLN A 7 -17.13 5.01 -8.11
CA GLN A 7 -16.34 3.84 -8.48
C GLN A 7 -15.43 4.24 -9.63
N GLY A 8 -14.13 4.06 -9.41
CA GLY A 8 -13.12 4.20 -10.44
C GLY A 8 -13.48 3.36 -11.67
N SER A 9 -13.28 3.96 -12.83
CA SER A 9 -13.44 3.38 -14.16
C SER A 9 -12.84 1.96 -14.25
N VAL A 10 -13.72 0.96 -14.32
CA VAL A 10 -13.36 -0.43 -14.65
C VAL A 10 -13.08 -0.48 -16.15
N ASN A 11 -11.79 -0.53 -16.51
CA ASN A 11 -11.38 -0.86 -17.88
C ASN A 11 -11.31 -2.38 -18.05
N LYS A 12 -11.70 -2.83 -19.25
CA LYS A 12 -11.91 -4.21 -19.68
C LYS A 12 -10.63 -5.07 -19.61
N GLU A 13 -10.82 -6.37 -19.33
CA GLU A 13 -9.84 -7.49 -19.37
C GLU A 13 -9.09 -7.83 -18.06
N ASP A 14 -9.70 -7.67 -16.89
CA ASP A 14 -9.12 -8.17 -15.64
C ASP A 14 -9.22 -9.70 -15.52
N LYS A 15 -8.20 -10.41 -16.01
CA LYS A 15 -7.89 -11.74 -15.47
C LYS A 15 -7.71 -11.58 -13.96
N PRO A 16 -8.34 -12.40 -13.11
CA PRO A 16 -8.15 -12.30 -11.67
C PRO A 16 -6.66 -12.45 -11.35
N LEU A 17 -6.09 -11.43 -10.72
CA LEU A 17 -4.71 -11.45 -10.27
C LEU A 17 -4.52 -12.64 -9.33
N THR A 18 -3.42 -13.34 -9.49
CA THR A 18 -2.98 -14.31 -8.50
C THR A 18 -2.72 -13.62 -7.17
N TYR A 19 -2.74 -14.39 -6.07
CA TYR A 19 -2.42 -13.85 -4.74
C TYR A 19 -1.04 -13.18 -4.69
N GLN A 20 -0.07 -13.70 -5.44
CA GLN A 20 1.26 -13.11 -5.53
C GLN A 20 1.25 -11.76 -6.26
N GLU A 21 0.55 -11.68 -7.40
CA GLU A 21 0.46 -10.44 -8.18
C GLU A 21 -0.29 -9.35 -7.41
N SER A 22 -1.38 -9.69 -6.71
CA SER A 22 -2.11 -8.74 -5.87
C SER A 22 -1.26 -8.25 -4.71
N LEU A 23 -0.50 -9.13 -4.06
CA LEU A 23 0.43 -8.76 -2.99
C LEU A 23 1.53 -7.82 -3.49
N MET A 24 2.09 -8.06 -4.69
CA MET A 24 3.09 -7.16 -5.27
C MET A 24 2.50 -5.79 -5.63
N LEU A 25 1.29 -5.77 -6.18
CA LEU A 25 0.56 -4.54 -6.48
C LEU A 25 0.29 -3.72 -5.21
N ASP A 26 -0.14 -4.37 -4.13
CA ASP A 26 -0.40 -3.71 -2.85
C ASP A 26 0.89 -3.13 -2.23
N ILE A 27 2.03 -3.83 -2.37
CA ILE A 27 3.34 -3.32 -1.96
C ILE A 27 3.70 -2.06 -2.74
N GLN A 28 3.52 -2.06 -4.07
CA GLN A 28 3.81 -0.91 -4.92
C GLN A 28 2.92 0.30 -4.58
N LYS A 29 1.60 0.07 -4.42
CA LYS A 29 0.66 1.11 -4.01
C LYS A 29 1.04 1.70 -2.65
N THR A 30 1.33 0.85 -1.68
CA THR A 30 1.75 1.28 -0.33
C THR A 30 3.05 2.07 -0.36
N LYS A 31 4.00 1.70 -1.22
CA LYS A 31 5.24 2.47 -1.40
C LYS A 31 4.97 3.87 -1.97
N CYS A 32 4.11 3.97 -2.99
CA CYS A 32 3.71 5.25 -3.58
C CYS A 32 2.98 6.14 -2.56
N GLU A 33 2.05 5.57 -1.79
CA GLU A 33 1.38 6.30 -0.69
C GLU A 33 2.38 6.81 0.35
N LEU A 34 3.39 6.00 0.69
CA LEU A 34 4.42 6.41 1.63
C LEU A 34 5.26 7.57 1.09
N GLU A 35 5.70 7.49 -0.16
CA GLU A 35 6.44 8.56 -0.85
C GLU A 35 5.61 9.86 -0.91
N ASN A 36 4.31 9.75 -1.18
CA ASN A 36 3.41 10.90 -1.19
C ASN A 36 3.25 11.53 0.20
N ALA A 37 3.11 10.70 1.26
CA ALA A 37 3.02 11.18 2.63
C ALA A 37 4.32 11.84 3.13
N TYR A 38 5.48 11.37 2.67
CA TYR A 38 6.76 12.04 2.91
C TYR A 38 6.83 13.38 2.17
N ALA A 39 6.49 13.42 0.89
CA ALA A 39 6.52 14.66 0.10
C ALA A 39 5.55 15.73 0.65
N GLY A 40 4.40 15.33 1.17
CA GLY A 40 3.45 16.23 1.82
C GLY A 40 3.97 16.84 3.13
N PHE A 41 4.82 16.10 3.85
CA PHE A 41 5.41 16.54 5.12
C PHE A 41 6.55 17.57 4.93
N ASP A 42 7.27 17.53 3.81
CA ASP A 42 8.44 18.40 3.61
C ASP A 42 8.13 19.90 3.63
N TYR A 43 6.89 20.29 3.30
CA TYR A 43 6.50 21.70 3.15
C TYR A 43 5.40 22.15 4.11
N VAL A 44 4.89 21.26 4.96
CA VAL A 44 3.81 21.58 5.88
C VAL A 44 4.34 22.35 7.09
N THR A 45 3.64 23.42 7.46
CA THR A 45 4.00 24.27 8.63
C THR A 45 2.90 24.34 9.66
N ASP A 46 1.71 23.83 9.32
CA ASP A 46 0.57 23.73 10.22
C ASP A 46 0.80 22.57 11.21
N PRO A 47 0.78 22.83 12.53
CA PRO A 47 1.04 21.80 13.55
C PRO A 47 0.07 20.61 13.52
N ASP A 48 -1.21 20.85 13.23
CA ASP A 48 -2.21 19.78 13.20
C ASP A 48 -1.98 18.89 11.96
N LEU A 49 -1.59 19.49 10.83
CA LEU A 49 -1.24 18.74 9.62
C LEU A 49 0.10 17.99 9.76
N ILE A 50 1.08 18.56 10.47
CA ILE A 50 2.34 17.86 10.83
C ILE A 50 2.00 16.56 11.58
N ASP A 51 1.15 16.64 12.60
CA ASP A 51 0.74 15.46 13.36
C ASP A 51 -0.03 14.45 12.48
N CYS A 52 -0.93 14.93 11.61
CA CYS A 52 -1.63 14.07 10.65
C CYS A 52 -0.65 13.24 9.80
N TYR A 53 0.35 13.89 9.22
CA TYR A 53 1.36 13.21 8.41
C TYR A 53 2.23 12.24 9.20
N ILE A 54 2.58 12.55 10.46
CA ILE A 54 3.32 11.63 11.33
C ILE A 54 2.51 10.35 11.56
N TYR A 55 1.22 10.47 11.86
CA TYR A 55 0.36 9.31 12.04
C TYR A 55 0.15 8.53 10.73
N GLU A 56 -0.03 9.23 9.61
CA GLU A 56 -0.20 8.64 8.29
C GLU A 56 1.05 7.86 7.85
N GLN A 57 2.23 8.47 7.90
CA GLN A 57 3.50 7.81 7.56
C GLN A 57 3.73 6.57 8.43
N ASN A 58 3.45 6.66 9.74
CA ASN A 58 3.54 5.51 10.65
C ASN A 58 2.57 4.38 10.28
N ALA A 59 1.34 4.71 9.92
CA ALA A 59 0.33 3.73 9.50
C ALA A 59 0.74 3.04 8.18
N VAL A 60 1.15 3.83 7.18
CA VAL A 60 1.56 3.33 5.87
C VAL A 60 2.83 2.48 5.99
N MET A 61 3.81 2.91 6.80
CA MET A 61 5.04 2.14 7.05
C MET A 61 4.75 0.80 7.74
N LYS A 62 3.83 0.75 8.71
CA LYS A 62 3.39 -0.52 9.33
C LYS A 62 2.74 -1.44 8.29
N ARG A 63 1.87 -0.90 7.42
CA ARG A 63 1.26 -1.66 6.32
C ARG A 63 2.32 -2.20 5.36
N TYR A 64 3.28 -1.36 4.96
CA TYR A 64 4.38 -1.74 4.08
C TYR A 64 5.20 -2.90 4.65
N LYS A 65 5.60 -2.81 5.92
CA LYS A 65 6.34 -3.86 6.62
C LYS A 65 5.57 -5.18 6.65
N TYR A 66 4.28 -5.14 6.94
CA TYR A 66 3.43 -6.32 6.94
C TYR A 66 3.36 -7.00 5.56
N LEU A 67 3.19 -6.22 4.50
CA LEU A 67 3.13 -6.75 3.14
C LEU A 67 4.48 -7.37 2.71
N LEU A 68 5.61 -6.74 3.07
CA LEU A 68 6.93 -7.31 2.83
C LEU A 68 7.13 -8.64 3.57
N GLN A 69 6.68 -8.75 4.82
CA GLN A 69 6.74 -10.01 5.58
C GLN A 69 5.91 -11.10 4.89
N LYS A 70 4.69 -10.78 4.44
CA LYS A 70 3.88 -11.73 3.65
C LYS A 70 4.58 -12.19 2.39
N ALA A 71 5.21 -11.26 1.66
CA ALA A 71 5.92 -11.59 0.42
C ALA A 71 7.14 -12.49 0.68
N ALA A 72 7.87 -12.24 1.78
CA ALA A 72 8.98 -13.09 2.19
C ALA A 72 8.51 -14.50 2.57
N SER A 73 7.43 -14.62 3.36
CA SER A 73 6.85 -15.92 3.73
C SER A 73 6.34 -16.71 2.53
N LEU A 74 5.73 -16.03 1.55
CA LEU A 74 5.28 -16.66 0.32
C LEU A 74 6.46 -17.28 -0.45
N LYS A 75 7.53 -16.51 -0.67
CA LYS A 75 8.76 -17.00 -1.32
C LYS A 75 9.39 -18.18 -0.57
N ALA A 76 9.41 -18.13 0.76
CA ALA A 76 9.94 -19.23 1.57
C ALA A 76 9.10 -20.52 1.45
N SER A 77 7.77 -20.39 1.37
CA SER A 77 6.88 -21.54 1.15
C SER A 77 7.02 -22.14 -0.24
N GLU A 78 7.30 -21.33 -1.26
CA GLU A 78 7.53 -21.80 -2.64
C GLU A 78 8.84 -22.62 -2.75
N GLN A 79 9.88 -22.25 -1.99
CA GLN A 79 11.16 -22.96 -1.98
C GLN A 79 11.13 -24.31 -1.23
N ALA A 80 10.21 -24.48 -0.27
CA ALA A 80 10.07 -25.71 0.50
C ALA A 80 9.29 -26.82 -0.24
N VAL A 81 8.56 -26.48 -1.31
CA VAL A 81 7.77 -27.44 -2.10
C VAL A 81 8.59 -28.04 -3.26
N SER A 82 9.77 -27.49 -3.55
CA SER A 82 10.66 -27.95 -4.64
C SER A 82 11.87 -28.79 -4.20
N GLY A 83 11.93 -29.22 -2.93
CA GLY A 83 12.99 -30.08 -2.39
C GLY A 83 12.43 -31.38 -1.85
#